data_AF-D2S3G0-F1
#
_entry.id   AF-D2S3G0-F1
#
_cell.length_a   1.000
_cell.length_b   1.000
_cell.length_c   1.000
_cell.angle_alpha   90.00
_cell.angle_beta   90.00
_cell.angle_gamma   90.00
#
_symmetry.space_group_name_H-M   'P 1'
#
loop_
_entity.id
_entity.type
_entity.pdbx_description
1 polymer ?
#
loop_
_entity_poly.entity_id
_entity_poly.type
_entity_poly.pdbx_seq_one_letter_code
_entity_poly.pdbx_strand_id
1 'polypeptide(L)'
;MHRREFLATTASPAFLGLEWGPLADNEGPETNNLEYDGSIPQFPDHITDVRDDIDELENYQPRLEIATQQARDDMQGMYGWSADSEDYDVTAHYYWVRSHTQRSLLWYAGLDGIGPEEHFYDHEPILVFQNPDGTVDTVVFSGGHHLAAEEDGEFGHLIEDRVADRRTHVVLRQMRPHNHFVPAESTTDGEWIQGHSEFGSWLDKRESWYRNGRYDKTSDVAVMDPFSFYESGGRTHWWREGTWDAWAAQNVYVRRLATPDTMRYEEV
;
A
#
# COMPACT_ATOMS: atom_id res chain seq x y z
N MET A 1 14.74 6.49 -43.37
CA MET A 1 13.77 5.59 -42.72
C MET A 1 14.52 4.34 -42.28
N HIS A 2 14.53 4.02 -40.99
CA HIS A 2 14.29 2.68 -40.44
C HIS A 2 14.23 2.79 -38.90
N ARG A 3 13.24 2.08 -38.36
CA ARG A 3 12.73 2.06 -36.98
C ARG A 3 13.80 1.60 -35.99
N ARG A 4 13.84 2.23 -34.81
CA ARG A 4 14.41 1.64 -33.59
C ARG A 4 13.32 0.80 -32.94
N GLU A 5 13.53 -0.51 -32.88
CA GLU A 5 12.70 -1.45 -32.11
C GLU A 5 13.33 -1.58 -30.71
N PHE A 6 12.54 -1.26 -29.68
CA PHE A 6 12.86 -1.59 -28.29
C PHE A 6 12.56 -3.07 -28.08
N LEU A 7 13.59 -3.84 -27.75
CA LEU A 7 13.44 -5.21 -27.24
C LEU A 7 13.01 -5.12 -25.78
N ALA A 8 11.74 -5.42 -25.53
CA ALA A 8 11.25 -5.80 -24.22
C ALA A 8 11.89 -7.15 -23.85
N THR A 9 12.79 -7.14 -22.85
CA THR A 9 13.30 -8.36 -22.25
C THR A 9 12.21 -8.99 -21.38
N THR A 10 11.58 -10.01 -21.94
CA THR A 10 10.69 -10.95 -21.24
C THR A 10 11.50 -11.78 -20.26
N ALA A 11 11.44 -11.45 -18.97
CA ALA A 11 11.81 -12.37 -17.91
C ALA A 11 10.57 -13.20 -17.54
N SER A 12 10.48 -14.41 -18.09
CA SER A 12 9.53 -15.43 -17.63
C SER A 12 9.96 -15.93 -16.25
N PRO A 13 9.16 -15.80 -15.18
CA PRO A 13 9.46 -16.48 -13.93
C PRO A 13 9.15 -17.97 -14.08
N ALA A 14 10.17 -18.80 -13.88
CA ALA A 14 10.07 -20.25 -13.83
C ALA A 14 9.21 -20.68 -12.64
N PHE A 15 7.92 -20.95 -12.89
CA PHE A 15 7.00 -21.61 -11.98
C PHE A 15 7.07 -23.14 -12.16
N LEU A 16 8.19 -23.78 -11.79
CA LEU A 16 8.25 -25.24 -11.71
C LEU A 16 9.26 -25.65 -10.64
N GLY A 17 8.78 -25.93 -9.42
CA GLY A 17 9.61 -26.60 -8.40
C GLY A 17 9.33 -26.32 -6.93
N LEU A 18 8.14 -25.88 -6.52
CA LEU A 18 7.82 -25.78 -5.08
C LEU A 18 7.41 -27.16 -4.54
N GLU A 19 8.41 -27.89 -4.04
CA GLU A 19 8.24 -28.95 -3.06
C GLU A 19 7.53 -28.40 -1.82
N TRP A 20 6.51 -29.14 -1.38
CA TRP A 20 5.69 -28.81 -0.23
C TRP A 20 6.48 -29.00 1.07
N GLY A 21 6.68 -27.93 1.84
CA GLY A 21 6.99 -28.00 3.28
C GLY A 21 7.41 -26.67 3.91
N PRO A 22 7.25 -26.47 5.25
CA PRO A 22 6.29 -27.07 6.16
C PRO A 22 5.15 -26.07 6.44
N LEU A 23 3.95 -26.37 5.98
CA LEU A 23 2.72 -25.73 6.49
C LEU A 23 2.38 -26.45 7.80
N ALA A 24 2.97 -25.98 8.89
CA ALA A 24 2.41 -26.15 10.21
C ALA A 24 1.85 -24.79 10.61
N ASP A 25 0.58 -24.76 11.05
CA ASP A 25 -0.03 -23.62 11.73
C ASP A 25 0.89 -23.16 12.86
N ASN A 26 1.76 -22.20 12.57
CA ASN A 26 2.48 -21.46 13.59
C ASN A 26 1.55 -20.33 14.01
N GLU A 27 0.56 -20.68 14.84
CA GLU A 27 -0.04 -19.74 15.79
C GLU A 27 1.04 -19.34 16.82
N GLY A 28 2.06 -18.63 16.37
CA GLY A 28 2.79 -17.74 17.26
C GLY A 28 1.89 -16.54 17.48
N PRO A 29 1.64 -16.09 18.72
CA PRO A 29 0.95 -14.83 18.92
C PRO A 29 1.81 -13.76 18.24
N GLU A 30 1.25 -13.11 17.23
CA GLU A 30 1.75 -11.79 16.83
C GLU A 30 1.86 -11.01 18.14
N THR A 31 3.03 -10.51 18.49
CA THR A 31 3.15 -9.57 19.60
C THR A 31 2.56 -8.25 19.13
N ASN A 32 1.25 -8.23 18.89
CA ASN A 32 0.54 -6.99 18.74
C ASN A 32 0.30 -6.46 20.15
N ASN A 33 0.85 -5.28 20.43
CA ASN A 33 0.67 -4.61 21.72
C ASN A 33 -0.62 -3.79 21.71
N LEU A 34 -1.61 -4.18 20.89
CA LEU A 34 -2.86 -3.46 20.72
C LEU A 34 -3.87 -3.94 21.75
N GLU A 35 -4.62 -2.99 22.32
CA GLU A 35 -5.83 -3.30 23.06
C GLU A 35 -6.99 -3.59 22.11
N TYR A 36 -8.02 -4.29 22.59
CA TYR A 36 -9.19 -4.67 21.80
C TYR A 36 -10.49 -4.36 22.54
N ASP A 37 -11.46 -3.79 21.83
CA ASP A 37 -12.87 -3.73 22.25
C ASP A 37 -13.66 -4.78 21.46
N GLY A 38 -13.93 -5.92 22.11
CA GLY A 38 -14.45 -7.10 21.44
C GLY A 38 -13.46 -7.64 20.41
N SER A 39 -13.82 -7.58 19.12
CA SER A 39 -12.97 -8.01 17.99
C SER A 39 -12.33 -6.84 17.24
N ILE A 40 -12.43 -5.61 17.76
CA ILE A 40 -11.97 -4.41 17.08
C ILE A 40 -10.73 -3.89 17.83
N PRO A 41 -9.54 -3.88 17.19
CA PRO A 41 -8.34 -3.34 17.81
C PRO A 41 -8.51 -1.85 18.05
N GLN A 42 -8.01 -1.34 19.16
CA GLN A 42 -7.94 0.07 19.49
C GLN A 42 -6.63 0.68 18.99
N PHE A 43 -6.63 2.01 18.84
CA PHE A 43 -5.39 2.72 18.53
C PHE A 43 -4.41 2.53 19.71
N PRO A 44 -3.11 2.32 19.43
CA PRO A 44 -2.09 2.21 20.48
C PRO A 44 -1.93 3.51 21.27
N ASP A 45 -1.46 3.40 22.52
CA ASP A 45 -1.40 4.52 23.48
C ASP A 45 -0.56 5.73 23.01
N HIS A 46 0.47 5.50 22.19
CA HIS A 46 1.33 6.57 21.70
C HIS A 46 0.63 7.47 20.66
N ILE A 47 -0.48 7.00 20.06
CA ILE A 47 -1.30 7.83 19.17
C ILE A 47 -2.19 8.73 20.03
N THR A 48 -1.90 10.03 19.99
CA THR A 48 -2.51 11.02 20.90
C THR A 48 -3.66 11.79 20.27
N ASP A 49 -3.71 11.88 18.95
CA ASP A 49 -4.82 12.47 18.21
C ASP A 49 -5.18 11.61 17.00
N VAL A 50 -6.47 11.37 16.81
CA VAL A 50 -7.04 10.60 15.70
C VAL A 50 -8.17 11.41 15.10
N ARG A 51 -8.04 11.76 13.82
CA ARG A 51 -8.96 12.67 13.13
C ARG A 51 -9.26 12.24 11.71
N ASP A 52 -10.35 12.74 11.16
CA ASP A 52 -10.80 12.50 9.78
C ASP A 52 -11.28 13.78 9.09
N ASP A 53 -10.61 14.90 9.41
CA ASP A 53 -10.87 16.18 8.73
C ASP A 53 -10.61 16.04 7.23
N ILE A 54 -11.69 16.13 6.46
CA ILE A 54 -11.67 15.95 5.01
C ILE A 54 -10.83 17.03 4.34
N ASP A 55 -10.85 18.27 4.83
CA ASP A 55 -10.08 19.37 4.24
C ASP A 55 -8.57 19.14 4.46
N GLU A 56 -8.18 18.60 5.61
CA GLU A 56 -6.79 18.18 5.88
C GLU A 56 -6.38 17.01 4.98
N LEU A 57 -7.21 15.97 4.92
CA LEU A 57 -6.97 14.79 4.10
C LEU A 57 -6.86 15.13 2.61
N GLU A 58 -7.62 16.11 2.11
CA GLU A 58 -7.54 16.52 0.72
C GLU A 58 -6.18 17.13 0.36
N ASN A 59 -5.48 17.78 1.31
CA ASN A 59 -4.18 18.43 1.09
C ASN A 59 -3.02 17.44 0.95
N TYR A 60 -3.19 16.18 1.38
CA TYR A 60 -2.13 15.16 1.33
C TYR A 60 -2.56 13.89 0.59
N GLN A 61 -3.77 13.88 0.02
CA GLN A 61 -4.26 12.70 -0.69
C GLN A 61 -3.36 12.36 -1.89
N PRO A 62 -3.10 11.06 -2.14
CA PRO A 62 -2.36 10.63 -3.30
C PRO A 62 -3.15 10.85 -4.59
N ARG A 63 -2.43 11.12 -5.68
CA ARG A 63 -2.99 11.14 -7.04
C ARG A 63 -2.64 9.84 -7.74
N LEU A 64 -3.63 9.21 -8.37
CA LEU A 64 -3.42 7.90 -8.98
C LEU A 64 -3.31 8.00 -10.50
N GLU A 65 -2.31 7.38 -11.12
CA GLU A 65 -2.31 7.07 -12.55
C GLU A 65 -3.11 5.77 -12.76
N ILE A 66 -4.32 5.90 -13.32
CA ILE A 66 -5.20 4.75 -13.58
C ILE A 66 -5.23 4.46 -15.09
N ALA A 67 -4.59 3.35 -15.47
CA ALA A 67 -4.30 3.05 -16.88
C ALA A 67 -5.53 2.73 -17.75
N THR A 68 -6.68 2.37 -17.17
CA THR A 68 -7.85 1.90 -17.94
C THR A 68 -9.17 2.38 -17.36
N GLN A 69 -10.19 2.56 -18.20
CA GLN A 69 -11.56 2.88 -17.75
C GLN A 69 -12.11 1.81 -16.81
N GLN A 70 -11.83 0.53 -17.09
CA GLN A 70 -12.27 -0.56 -16.23
C GLN A 70 -11.71 -0.43 -14.81
N ALA A 71 -10.43 -0.10 -14.65
CA ALA A 71 -9.84 0.09 -13.32
C ALA A 71 -10.48 1.28 -12.57
N ARG A 72 -10.89 2.34 -13.28
CA ARG A 72 -11.64 3.46 -12.70
C ARG A 72 -13.02 3.02 -12.24
N ASP A 73 -13.75 2.31 -13.09
CA ASP A 73 -15.11 1.83 -12.77
C ASP A 73 -15.09 0.80 -11.63
N ASP A 74 -13.96 0.10 -11.47
CA ASP A 74 -13.73 -0.88 -10.40
C ASP A 74 -13.38 -0.19 -9.07
N MET A 75 -12.87 1.04 -9.10
CA MET A 75 -12.51 1.81 -7.90
C MET A 75 -13.76 2.31 -7.18
N GLN A 76 -13.95 1.89 -5.94
CA GLN A 76 -15.08 2.31 -5.13
C GLN A 76 -14.81 3.64 -4.41
N GLY A 77 -13.58 3.84 -3.94
CA GLY A 77 -13.21 5.07 -3.28
C GLY A 77 -11.92 5.01 -2.51
N MET A 78 -11.56 6.13 -1.91
CA MET A 78 -10.42 6.28 -0.99
C MET A 78 -10.92 6.81 0.34
N TYR A 79 -10.49 6.14 1.41
CA TYR A 79 -10.94 6.42 2.76
C TYR A 79 -9.75 6.77 3.63
N GLY A 80 -9.73 8.01 4.12
CA GLY A 80 -8.60 8.60 4.84
C GLY A 80 -8.88 8.76 6.34
N TRP A 81 -7.81 8.81 7.12
CA TRP A 81 -7.79 9.35 8.48
C TRP A 81 -6.38 9.89 8.78
N SER A 82 -6.22 10.65 9.85
CA SER A 82 -4.93 11.20 10.26
C SER A 82 -4.66 10.94 11.73
N ALA A 83 -3.36 10.83 12.06
CA ALA A 83 -2.89 10.51 13.40
C ALA A 83 -1.67 11.32 13.77
N ASP A 84 -1.61 11.78 15.02
CA ASP A 84 -0.40 12.30 15.65
C ASP A 84 0.08 11.32 16.74
N SER A 85 1.40 11.25 16.93
CA SER A 85 2.03 10.43 17.95
C SER A 85 2.78 11.30 18.96
N GLU A 86 2.83 10.90 20.23
CA GLU A 86 3.75 11.53 21.19
C GLU A 86 5.22 11.18 20.95
N ASP A 87 5.47 10.09 20.21
CA ASP A 87 6.82 9.58 19.93
C ASP A 87 7.47 10.16 18.66
N TYR A 88 6.68 10.75 17.75
CA TYR A 88 7.15 11.21 16.45
C TYR A 88 6.70 12.63 16.14
N ASP A 89 7.61 13.45 15.61
CA ASP A 89 7.34 14.83 15.18
C ASP A 89 6.84 14.87 13.72
N VAL A 90 5.93 13.95 13.37
CA VAL A 90 5.25 13.89 12.07
C VAL A 90 3.78 13.52 12.26
N THR A 91 2.93 14.03 11.37
CA THR A 91 1.53 13.61 11.25
C THR A 91 1.44 12.53 10.19
N ALA A 92 0.74 11.43 10.47
CA ALA A 92 0.47 10.39 9.48
C ALA A 92 -0.91 10.61 8.85
N HIS A 93 -1.00 10.73 7.52
CA HIS A 93 -2.25 10.66 6.77
C HIS A 93 -2.38 9.30 6.11
N TYR A 94 -3.38 8.53 6.52
CA TYR A 94 -3.53 7.13 6.14
C TYR A 94 -4.78 6.91 5.28
N TYR A 95 -4.56 6.56 4.02
CA TYR A 95 -5.56 6.31 3.00
C TYR A 95 -5.68 4.83 2.66
N TRP A 96 -6.91 4.37 2.49
CA TRP A 96 -7.25 3.04 1.99
C TRP A 96 -8.00 3.16 0.67
N VAL A 97 -7.39 2.70 -0.42
CA VAL A 97 -8.02 2.68 -1.75
C VAL A 97 -8.76 1.37 -1.94
N ARG A 98 -10.08 1.43 -2.09
CA ARG A 98 -10.95 0.28 -2.22
C ARG A 98 -11.33 0.03 -3.67
N SER A 99 -11.17 -1.21 -4.12
CA SER A 99 -11.56 -1.66 -5.47
C SER A 99 -12.54 -2.84 -5.40
N HIS A 100 -13.47 -2.96 -6.35
CA HIS A 100 -14.42 -4.07 -6.45
C HIS A 100 -13.72 -5.41 -6.67
N THR A 101 -12.72 -5.45 -7.55
CA THR A 101 -12.04 -6.68 -7.93
C THR A 101 -10.53 -6.53 -7.86
N GLN A 102 -9.89 -7.60 -7.42
CA GLN A 102 -8.47 -7.82 -7.57
C GLN A 102 -8.35 -9.23 -8.14
N ARG A 103 -7.62 -9.42 -9.24
CA ARG A 103 -7.50 -10.77 -9.84
C ARG A 103 -6.22 -11.43 -9.37
N SER A 104 -6.24 -12.75 -9.21
CA SER A 104 -5.09 -13.50 -8.71
C SER A 104 -3.89 -13.48 -9.69
N LEU A 105 -2.69 -13.84 -9.21
CA LEU A 105 -1.48 -13.98 -10.03
C LEU A 105 -1.68 -15.00 -11.17
N LEU A 106 -2.62 -15.94 -11.00
CA LEU A 106 -3.01 -16.93 -11.99
C LEU A 106 -3.74 -16.32 -13.20
N TRP A 107 -4.18 -15.05 -13.12
CA TRP A 107 -4.68 -14.28 -14.25
C TRP A 107 -3.64 -14.17 -15.38
N TYR A 108 -2.36 -13.93 -15.04
CA TYR A 108 -1.29 -13.89 -16.06
C TYR A 108 -1.07 -15.23 -16.75
N ALA A 109 -1.44 -16.33 -16.09
CA ALA A 109 -1.40 -17.68 -16.65
C ALA A 109 -2.72 -18.11 -17.34
N GLY A 110 -3.76 -17.25 -17.33
CA GLY A 110 -5.08 -17.57 -17.87
C GLY A 110 -5.85 -18.63 -17.07
N LEU A 111 -5.48 -18.85 -15.81
CA LEU A 111 -6.04 -19.89 -14.93
C LEU A 111 -7.03 -19.32 -13.90
N ASP A 112 -7.26 -18.02 -13.94
CA ASP A 112 -8.20 -17.30 -13.08
C ASP A 112 -9.63 -17.59 -13.56
N GLY A 113 -10.35 -18.42 -12.80
CA GLY A 113 -11.69 -18.90 -13.17
C GLY A 113 -12.11 -20.25 -12.57
N ILE A 114 -11.28 -20.88 -11.73
CA ILE A 114 -11.58 -22.20 -11.10
C ILE A 114 -11.96 -22.07 -9.61
N GLY A 115 -12.24 -20.86 -9.11
CA GLY A 115 -12.66 -20.62 -7.73
C GLY A 115 -13.43 -19.31 -7.56
N PRO A 116 -14.10 -19.10 -6.41
CA PRO A 116 -14.66 -17.78 -6.06
C PRO A 116 -13.54 -16.73 -6.04
N GLU A 117 -13.86 -15.49 -6.44
CA GLU A 117 -12.93 -14.35 -6.36
C GLU A 117 -12.57 -14.09 -4.89
N GLU A 118 -11.42 -14.58 -4.44
CA GLU A 118 -10.97 -14.48 -3.04
C GLU A 118 -10.58 -13.05 -2.64
N HIS A 119 -10.54 -12.13 -3.60
CA HIS A 119 -10.09 -10.75 -3.42
C HIS A 119 -11.18 -9.70 -3.71
N PHE A 120 -12.44 -10.08 -3.51
CA PHE A 120 -13.59 -9.19 -3.71
C PHE A 120 -13.66 -8.12 -2.61
N TYR A 121 -13.56 -6.85 -3.01
CA TYR A 121 -13.40 -5.66 -2.15
C TYR A 121 -12.07 -5.55 -1.41
N ASP A 122 -10.96 -5.73 -2.12
CA ASP A 122 -9.63 -5.49 -1.57
C ASP A 122 -9.37 -4.00 -1.31
N HIS A 123 -8.47 -3.73 -0.35
CA HIS A 123 -8.09 -2.38 0.06
C HIS A 123 -6.58 -2.22 0.03
N GLU A 124 -6.11 -1.25 -0.74
CA GLU A 124 -4.69 -1.00 -0.89
C GLU A 124 -4.29 0.26 -0.10
N PRO A 125 -3.43 0.13 0.93
CA PRO A 125 -3.04 1.23 1.80
C PRO A 125 -2.00 2.18 1.17
N ILE A 126 -2.11 3.45 1.52
CA ILE A 126 -1.13 4.52 1.27
C ILE A 126 -1.04 5.39 2.53
N LEU A 127 0.16 5.59 3.05
CA LEU A 127 0.52 6.44 4.18
C LEU A 127 1.36 7.61 3.67
N VAL A 128 1.05 8.81 4.13
CA VAL A 128 1.83 10.02 3.88
C VAL A 128 2.24 10.60 5.23
N PHE A 129 3.54 10.63 5.52
CA PHE A 129 4.06 11.27 6.72
C PHE A 129 4.39 12.74 6.42
N GLN A 130 3.78 13.62 7.19
CA GLN A 130 3.87 15.06 7.06
C GLN A 130 4.74 15.64 8.17
N ASN A 131 5.74 16.44 7.79
CA ASN A 131 6.54 17.23 8.72
C ASN A 131 5.73 18.39 9.35
N PRO A 132 6.21 19.00 10.45
CA PRO A 132 5.54 20.13 11.09
C PRO A 132 5.46 21.39 10.21
N ASP A 133 6.35 21.56 9.24
CA ASP A 133 6.28 22.62 8.22
C ASP A 133 5.31 22.28 7.06
N GLY A 134 4.74 21.08 7.12
CA GLY A 134 3.82 20.46 6.19
C GLY A 134 4.40 20.12 4.81
N THR A 135 5.72 19.96 4.73
CA THR A 135 6.33 19.13 3.68
C THR A 135 6.05 17.65 3.94
N VAL A 136 6.09 16.84 2.89
CA VAL A 136 6.02 15.38 3.02
C VAL A 136 7.43 14.86 3.32
N ASP A 137 7.54 14.01 4.33
CA ASP A 137 8.79 13.34 4.72
C ASP A 137 8.96 12.04 3.92
N THR A 138 8.02 11.11 4.11
CA THR A 138 8.03 9.78 3.48
C THR A 138 6.61 9.38 3.13
N VAL A 139 6.47 8.64 2.03
CA VAL A 139 5.22 7.97 1.66
C VAL A 139 5.44 6.46 1.70
N VAL A 140 4.55 5.74 2.36
CA VAL A 140 4.55 4.27 2.38
C VAL A 140 3.31 3.75 1.68
N PHE A 141 3.43 2.81 0.75
CA PHE A 141 2.29 2.29 -0.01
C PHE A 141 2.40 0.79 -0.21
N SER A 142 1.27 0.16 -0.53
CA SER A 142 1.25 -1.25 -0.91
C SER A 142 1.98 -1.47 -2.24
N GLY A 143 3.23 -1.91 -2.17
CA GLY A 143 4.09 -2.23 -3.31
C GLY A 143 4.08 -3.72 -3.60
N GLY A 144 3.86 -4.09 -4.86
CA GLY A 144 3.83 -5.49 -5.29
C GLY A 144 2.83 -6.37 -4.52
N HIS A 145 1.77 -5.77 -3.96
CA HIS A 145 0.72 -6.35 -3.10
C HIS A 145 1.21 -6.85 -1.72
N HIS A 146 2.51 -7.11 -1.57
CA HIS A 146 3.07 -7.73 -0.37
C HIS A 146 3.85 -6.77 0.51
N LEU A 147 4.39 -5.68 -0.04
CA LEU A 147 5.38 -4.85 0.63
C LEU A 147 4.81 -3.51 1.07
N ALA A 148 5.34 -3.00 2.18
CA ALA A 148 5.36 -1.58 2.44
C ALA A 148 6.53 -1.00 1.63
N ALA A 149 6.24 -0.52 0.43
CA ALA A 149 7.21 0.19 -0.39
C ALA A 149 7.21 1.66 -0.02
N GLU A 150 8.36 2.31 -0.16
CA GLU A 150 8.58 3.69 0.23
C GLU A 150 8.86 4.56 -0.99
N GLU A 151 8.35 5.79 -0.96
CA GLU A 151 8.77 6.90 -1.81
C GLU A 151 9.20 8.05 -0.91
N ASP A 152 10.38 8.59 -1.19
CA ASP A 152 10.98 9.70 -0.44
C ASP A 152 10.25 11.02 -0.75
N GLY A 153 9.94 11.83 0.27
CA GLY A 153 9.21 13.09 0.09
C GLY A 153 10.00 14.22 -0.57
N GLU A 154 11.35 14.18 -0.53
CA GLU A 154 12.23 15.17 -1.17
C GLU A 154 12.44 14.83 -2.66
N PHE A 155 12.72 13.57 -2.96
CA PHE A 155 13.10 13.12 -4.31
C PHE A 155 11.96 12.49 -5.10
N GLY A 156 10.88 12.14 -4.42
CA GLY A 156 9.76 11.43 -5.00
C GLY A 156 8.92 12.28 -5.96
N HIS A 157 8.06 11.59 -6.70
CA HIS A 157 7.15 12.25 -7.62
C HIS A 157 5.94 12.83 -6.89
N LEU A 158 6.10 14.05 -6.36
CA LEU A 158 5.04 14.81 -5.70
C LEU A 158 4.62 16.03 -6.54
N ILE A 159 3.31 16.29 -6.57
CA ILE A 159 2.72 17.45 -7.23
C ILE A 159 2.33 18.49 -6.20
N GLU A 160 2.48 19.75 -6.63
CA GLU A 160 2.08 20.93 -5.89
C GLU A 160 0.58 20.96 -5.60
N ASP A 161 0.27 21.14 -4.31
CA ASP A 161 -1.02 21.54 -3.80
C ASP A 161 -1.34 22.96 -4.29
N ARG A 162 -2.52 23.10 -4.89
CA ARG A 162 -2.94 24.35 -5.53
C ARG A 162 -3.25 25.47 -4.53
N VAL A 163 -3.47 25.14 -3.27
CA VAL A 163 -3.86 26.05 -2.18
C VAL A 163 -2.65 26.46 -1.36
N ALA A 164 -1.73 25.53 -1.11
CA ALA A 164 -0.63 25.69 -0.18
C ALA A 164 0.74 25.95 -0.82
N ASP A 165 0.86 25.91 -2.16
CA ASP A 165 2.13 26.15 -2.90
C ASP A 165 3.26 25.21 -2.43
N ARG A 166 2.89 23.96 -2.12
CA ARG A 166 3.76 22.93 -1.54
C ARG A 166 3.51 21.61 -2.23
N ARG A 167 4.56 20.81 -2.46
CA ARG A 167 4.42 19.46 -3.04
C ARG A 167 4.02 18.48 -1.95
N THR A 168 2.75 18.09 -1.97
CA THR A 168 2.16 17.22 -0.93
C THR A 168 1.47 15.98 -1.50
N HIS A 169 1.22 15.96 -2.81
CA HIS A 169 0.47 14.88 -3.45
C HIS A 169 1.39 13.93 -4.21
N VAL A 170 1.70 12.79 -3.60
CA VAL A 170 2.41 11.72 -4.28
C VAL A 170 1.62 11.18 -5.47
N VAL A 171 2.32 10.91 -6.58
CA VAL A 171 1.72 10.31 -7.77
C VAL A 171 2.09 8.84 -7.86
N LEU A 172 1.08 7.99 -7.72
CA LEU A 172 1.26 6.55 -7.74
C LEU A 172 0.50 5.93 -8.90
N ARG A 173 1.11 4.97 -9.59
CA ARG A 173 0.44 4.19 -10.62
C ARG A 173 -0.20 2.95 -10.01
N GLN A 174 -1.50 2.78 -10.27
CA GLN A 174 -2.21 1.57 -9.88
C GLN A 174 -1.87 0.42 -10.84
N MET A 175 -1.37 -0.68 -10.29
CA MET A 175 -0.96 -1.86 -11.05
C MET A 175 -2.03 -2.95 -10.99
N ARG A 176 -2.69 -3.18 -12.12
CA ARG A 176 -3.58 -4.33 -12.29
C ARG A 176 -2.77 -5.61 -12.55
N PRO A 177 -3.26 -6.79 -12.15
CA PRO A 177 -4.58 -7.04 -11.55
C PRO A 177 -4.66 -6.82 -10.04
N HIS A 178 -3.53 -6.63 -9.38
CA HIS A 178 -3.43 -6.71 -7.93
C HIS A 178 -3.70 -5.39 -7.19
N ASN A 179 -4.00 -4.30 -7.89
CA ASN A 179 -4.30 -2.96 -7.35
C ASN A 179 -3.22 -2.29 -6.51
N HIS A 180 -2.12 -2.97 -6.20
CA HIS A 180 -0.93 -2.37 -5.61
C HIS A 180 -0.38 -1.20 -6.42
N PHE A 181 0.50 -0.43 -5.79
CA PHE A 181 1.05 0.79 -6.34
C PHE A 181 2.53 0.67 -6.68
N VAL A 182 2.95 1.50 -7.62
CA VAL A 182 4.35 1.83 -7.91
C VAL A 182 4.45 3.34 -8.12
N PRO A 183 5.63 3.95 -7.96
CA PRO A 183 5.82 5.35 -8.33
C PRO A 183 5.44 5.56 -9.80
N ALA A 184 4.62 6.57 -10.08
CA ALA A 184 4.24 6.89 -11.44
C ALA A 184 5.40 7.55 -12.20
N GLU A 185 5.39 7.46 -13.54
CA GLU A 185 6.36 8.19 -14.34
C GLU A 185 6.24 9.70 -14.11
N SER A 186 7.35 10.43 -14.07
CA SER A 186 7.39 11.88 -13.79
C SER A 186 6.70 12.78 -14.85
N THR A 187 6.00 12.17 -15.82
CA THR A 187 5.32 12.85 -16.93
C THR A 187 3.80 12.83 -16.81
N THR A 188 3.26 12.10 -15.83
CA THR A 188 1.83 12.06 -15.54
C THR A 188 1.53 12.78 -14.23
N ASP A 189 0.46 13.56 -14.19
CA ASP A 189 0.06 14.18 -12.94
C ASP A 189 -0.83 13.27 -12.09
N GLY A 190 -1.19 12.08 -12.60
CA GLY A 190 -2.25 11.27 -12.03
C GLY A 190 -3.57 12.06 -11.91
N GLU A 191 -4.47 11.57 -11.08
CA GLU A 191 -5.82 12.10 -10.98
C GLU A 191 -6.42 11.89 -9.60
N TRP A 192 -7.34 12.78 -9.27
CA TRP A 192 -8.09 12.75 -8.03
C TRP A 192 -9.17 11.68 -8.09
N ILE A 193 -9.27 10.89 -7.02
CA ILE A 193 -10.26 9.81 -6.96
C ILE A 193 -11.68 10.36 -6.84
N GLN A 194 -11.89 11.47 -6.12
CA GLN A 194 -13.18 12.17 -6.03
C GLN A 194 -13.70 12.70 -7.37
N GLY A 195 -12.88 12.68 -8.43
CA GLY A 195 -13.35 12.91 -9.79
C GLY A 195 -14.25 11.80 -10.35
N HIS A 196 -14.23 10.60 -9.75
CA HIS A 196 -14.97 9.44 -10.27
C HIS A 196 -15.44 8.41 -9.22
N SER A 197 -14.98 8.47 -7.98
CA SER A 197 -15.32 7.53 -6.90
C SER A 197 -15.46 8.24 -5.53
N GLU A 198 -15.83 7.50 -4.47
CA GLU A 198 -16.01 8.07 -3.12
C GLU A 198 -14.68 8.54 -2.52
N PHE A 199 -14.69 9.67 -1.83
CA PHE A 199 -13.62 10.12 -0.94
C PHE A 199 -14.24 10.39 0.43
N GLY A 200 -13.70 9.81 1.50
CA GLY A 200 -14.33 9.92 2.82
C GLY A 200 -13.51 9.41 3.98
N SER A 201 -14.15 9.32 5.15
CA SER A 201 -13.51 8.91 6.40
C SER A 201 -13.34 7.39 6.48
N TRP A 202 -12.13 6.94 6.83
CA TRP A 202 -11.89 5.56 7.24
C TRP A 202 -12.47 5.27 8.63
N LEU A 203 -12.49 6.25 9.54
CA LEU A 203 -13.03 6.07 10.90
C LEU A 203 -14.52 5.67 10.86
N ASP A 204 -15.29 6.24 9.93
CA ASP A 204 -16.68 5.86 9.65
C ASP A 204 -16.84 4.41 9.16
N LYS A 205 -15.82 3.88 8.48
CA LYS A 205 -15.85 2.53 7.90
C LYS A 205 -15.23 1.48 8.82
N ARG A 206 -14.30 1.86 9.69
CA ARG A 206 -13.46 1.00 10.55
C ARG A 206 -14.22 -0.16 11.16
N GLU A 207 -15.24 0.14 11.98
CA GLU A 207 -16.01 -0.88 12.69
C GLU A 207 -16.70 -1.86 11.74
N SER A 208 -17.28 -1.36 10.65
CA SER A 208 -17.94 -2.20 9.65
C SER A 208 -16.94 -3.08 8.90
N TRP A 209 -15.73 -2.60 8.61
CA TRP A 209 -14.73 -3.35 7.87
C TRP A 209 -14.13 -4.47 8.72
N TYR A 210 -13.82 -4.20 9.99
CA TYR A 210 -13.42 -5.25 10.94
C TYR A 210 -14.50 -6.31 11.12
N ARG A 211 -15.76 -5.92 11.32
CA ARG A 211 -16.87 -6.88 11.48
C ARG A 211 -17.12 -7.75 10.26
N ASN A 212 -16.77 -7.27 9.08
CA ASN A 212 -16.91 -8.00 7.83
C ASN A 212 -15.63 -8.75 7.42
N GLY A 213 -14.66 -8.90 8.34
CA GLY A 213 -13.43 -9.66 8.11
C GLY A 213 -12.52 -9.07 7.05
N ARG A 214 -12.60 -7.76 6.78
CA ARG A 214 -11.80 -7.11 5.72
C ARG A 214 -10.30 -7.17 5.98
N TYR A 215 -9.91 -7.25 7.24
CA TYR A 215 -8.52 -7.27 7.68
C TYR A 215 -8.09 -8.65 8.20
N ASP A 216 -8.85 -9.72 7.92
CA ASP A 216 -8.59 -11.06 8.48
C ASP A 216 -7.17 -11.58 8.19
N LYS A 217 -6.56 -11.15 7.08
CA LYS A 217 -5.19 -11.49 6.68
C LYS A 217 -4.18 -10.35 6.93
N THR A 218 -4.65 -9.12 7.12
CA THR A 218 -3.81 -7.94 7.38
C THR A 218 -3.44 -7.91 8.85
N SER A 219 -2.26 -7.39 9.17
CA SER A 219 -1.90 -7.16 10.57
C SER A 219 -2.72 -6.02 11.14
N ASP A 220 -3.26 -6.20 12.35
CA ASP A 220 -3.98 -5.13 13.03
C ASP A 220 -3.05 -3.96 13.35
N VAL A 221 -1.77 -4.23 13.63
CA VAL A 221 -0.74 -3.19 13.80
C VAL A 221 -0.57 -2.41 12.51
N ALA A 222 -0.48 -3.07 11.36
CA ALA A 222 -0.37 -2.38 10.08
C ALA A 222 -1.57 -1.47 9.78
N VAL A 223 -2.76 -1.81 10.27
CA VAL A 223 -3.99 -1.03 10.04
C VAL A 223 -4.14 0.11 11.05
N MET A 224 -3.84 -0.14 12.32
CA MET A 224 -4.15 0.76 13.44
C MET A 224 -2.99 1.67 13.82
N ASP A 225 -1.75 1.26 13.52
CA ASP A 225 -0.53 1.99 13.88
C ASP A 225 0.25 2.36 12.60
N PRO A 226 -0.01 3.55 12.02
CA PRO A 226 0.73 4.01 10.86
C PRO A 226 2.23 4.15 11.16
N PHE A 227 2.60 4.53 12.39
CA PHE A 227 3.99 4.80 12.77
C PHE A 227 4.85 3.54 12.87
N SER A 228 4.22 2.35 12.93
CA SER A 228 4.94 1.08 12.78
C SER A 228 5.73 0.96 11.47
N PHE A 229 5.39 1.76 10.43
CA PHE A 229 6.13 1.85 9.17
C PHE A 229 7.16 2.98 9.11
N TYR A 230 7.11 3.93 10.06
CA TYR A 230 7.95 5.13 10.01
C TYR A 230 9.37 4.89 10.55
N GLU A 231 9.51 4.02 11.56
CA GLU A 231 10.80 3.80 12.20
C GLU A 231 11.83 3.13 11.28
N SER A 232 13.11 3.44 11.50
CA SER A 232 14.21 2.72 10.86
C SER A 232 14.20 1.26 11.29
N GLY A 233 13.96 0.36 10.32
CA GLY A 233 13.77 -1.07 10.61
C GLY A 233 12.35 -1.43 11.08
N GLY A 234 11.40 -0.51 10.89
CA GLY A 234 9.98 -0.72 11.09
C GLY A 234 9.40 -1.79 10.17
N ARG A 235 8.07 -1.88 10.16
CA ARG A 235 7.33 -2.91 9.44
C ARG A 235 7.57 -2.80 7.93
N THR A 236 7.80 -3.93 7.27
CA THR A 236 8.11 -3.98 5.83
C THR A 236 7.00 -4.60 4.96
N HIS A 237 5.89 -5.01 5.59
CA HIS A 237 4.75 -5.63 4.90
C HIS A 237 3.44 -5.45 5.68
N TRP A 238 2.31 -5.49 4.99
CA TRP A 238 0.98 -5.25 5.60
C TRP A 238 0.38 -6.49 6.30
N TRP A 239 0.87 -7.67 5.95
CA TRP A 239 0.24 -8.95 6.28
C TRP A 239 0.51 -9.40 7.70
N ARG A 240 -0.46 -10.08 8.32
CA ARG A 240 -0.30 -10.71 9.64
C ARG A 240 0.82 -11.75 9.59
N GLU A 241 1.60 -11.84 10.65
CA GLU A 241 2.63 -12.88 10.77
C GLU A 241 2.04 -14.29 10.62
N GLY A 242 2.81 -15.21 10.07
CA GLY A 242 2.36 -16.60 9.82
C GLY A 242 1.47 -16.77 8.58
N THR A 243 1.05 -15.68 7.92
CA THR A 243 0.38 -15.77 6.61
C THR A 243 1.38 -16.11 5.50
N TRP A 244 0.90 -16.73 4.42
CA TRP A 244 1.71 -16.97 3.22
C TRP A 244 2.22 -15.66 2.62
N ASP A 245 1.40 -14.61 2.66
CA ASP A 245 1.75 -13.28 2.15
C ASP A 245 2.89 -12.63 2.96
N ALA A 246 2.86 -12.77 4.29
CA ALA A 246 3.99 -12.36 5.14
C ALA A 246 5.26 -13.15 4.83
N TRP A 247 5.15 -14.48 4.68
CA TRP A 247 6.30 -15.31 4.29
C TRP A 247 6.88 -14.88 2.94
N ALA A 248 6.03 -14.65 1.93
CA ALA A 248 6.42 -14.24 0.61
C ALA A 248 7.12 -12.86 0.63
N ALA A 249 6.52 -11.89 1.33
CA ALA A 249 7.12 -10.57 1.52
C ALA A 249 8.55 -10.67 2.07
N GLN A 250 8.71 -11.35 3.21
CA GLN A 250 9.98 -11.44 3.92
C GLN A 250 11.03 -12.25 3.16
N ASN A 251 10.66 -13.40 2.61
CA ASN A 251 11.63 -14.40 2.12
C ASN A 251 11.88 -14.32 0.61
N VAL A 252 10.93 -13.80 -0.17
CA VAL A 252 11.05 -13.71 -1.63
C VAL A 252 11.41 -12.30 -2.05
N TYR A 253 10.70 -11.29 -1.56
CA TYR A 253 10.81 -9.93 -2.07
C TYR A 253 11.88 -9.11 -1.33
N VAL A 254 11.76 -8.96 -0.01
CA VAL A 254 12.73 -8.20 0.80
C VAL A 254 14.14 -8.78 0.65
N ARG A 255 14.28 -10.10 0.71
CA ARG A 255 15.58 -10.76 0.57
C ARG A 255 16.22 -10.58 -0.81
N ARG A 256 15.43 -10.52 -1.90
CA ARG A 256 15.95 -10.25 -3.24
C ARG A 256 16.44 -8.82 -3.38
N LEU A 257 15.75 -7.86 -2.76
CA LEU A 257 16.15 -6.45 -2.73
C LEU A 257 17.37 -6.20 -1.84
N ALA A 258 17.55 -7.02 -0.79
CA ALA A 258 18.67 -6.91 0.16
C ALA A 258 19.96 -7.64 -0.26
N THR A 259 19.99 -8.38 -1.38
CA THR A 259 21.22 -9.03 -1.89
C THR A 259 22.03 -8.05 -2.76
N PRO A 260 23.25 -7.63 -2.36
CA PRO A 260 24.04 -6.62 -3.10
C PRO A 260 24.69 -7.10 -4.41
N ASP A 261 24.63 -8.38 -4.76
CA ASP A 261 25.51 -8.97 -5.79
C ASP A 261 25.02 -8.86 -7.24
N THR A 262 23.91 -8.16 -7.52
CA THR A 262 23.41 -7.95 -8.90
C THR A 262 23.67 -6.57 -9.50
N MET A 263 24.42 -5.69 -8.83
CA MET A 263 24.82 -4.37 -9.34
C MET A 263 26.34 -4.27 -9.58
N ARG A 264 26.94 -5.30 -10.19
CA ARG A 264 28.24 -5.11 -10.86
C ARG A 264 27.97 -4.65 -12.30
N TYR A 265 27.97 -3.34 -12.48
CA TYR A 265 28.23 -2.75 -13.79
C TYR A 265 29.65 -3.15 -14.20
N GLU A 266 29.78 -4.01 -15.21
CA GLU A 266 31.02 -4.08 -15.98
C GLU A 266 31.12 -2.80 -16.80
N GLU A 267 32.15 -2.00 -16.51
CA GLU A 267 32.59 -0.91 -17.38
C GLU A 267 32.98 -1.49 -18.75
N VAL A 268 32.30 -1.04 -19.81
CA VAL A 268 32.83 -1.00 -21.18
C VAL A 268 32.42 0.31 -21.84
#